data_AF-A0A378NBM1-F1
#
_entry.id   AF-A0A378NBM1-F1
#
_cell.length_a   1.000
_cell.length_b   1.000
_cell.length_c   1.000
_cell.angle_alpha   90.00
_cell.angle_beta   90.00
_cell.angle_gamma   90.00
#
_symmetry.space_group_name_H-M   'P 1'
#
loop_
_entity.id
_entity.type
_entity.pdbx_description
1 polymer ?
#
loop_
_entity_poly.entity_id
_entity_poly.type
_entity_poly.pdbx_seq_one_letter_code
_entity_poly.pdbx_strand_id
1 'polypeptide(L)' 'MVLLIALSGCTSKTIVSTEYLYPPAAYLVPCERTAFSGKTYGDTVEYLIKVMGERDLCASQIDRIREWQAQTKQGFK' A
#
# COMPACT_ATOMS: atom_id res chain seq x y z
N MET A 1 -51.64 20.62 8.78
CA MET A 1 -51.11 19.78 7.68
C MET A 1 -49.85 20.34 7.00
N VAL A 2 -49.30 21.50 7.41
CA VAL A 2 -48.04 22.04 6.83
C VAL A 2 -46.79 21.46 7.53
N LEU A 3 -46.91 21.10 8.81
CA LEU A 3 -45.79 20.59 9.62
C LEU A 3 -45.26 19.22 9.15
N LEU A 4 -46.12 18.35 8.61
CA LEU A 4 -45.73 17.01 8.12
C LEU A 4 -44.90 17.06 6.82
N ILE A 5 -44.99 18.16 6.05
CA ILE A 5 -44.28 18.33 4.77
C ILE A 5 -42.85 18.84 5.02
N ALA A 6 -42.59 19.49 6.16
CA ALA A 6 -41.27 20.04 6.48
C ALA A 6 -40.24 18.97 6.93
N LEU A 7 -40.67 17.76 7.30
CA LEU A 7 -39.76 16.70 7.79
C LEU A 7 -39.27 15.72 6.71
N SER A 8 -39.73 15.81 5.47
CA SER A 8 -39.28 14.91 4.39
C SER A 8 -37.94 15.30 3.75
N GLY A 9 -37.28 16.38 4.22
CA GLY A 9 -36.15 17.01 3.56
C GLY A 9 -34.73 16.59 3.97
N CYS A 10 -34.51 15.67 4.92
CA CYS A 10 -33.16 15.36 5.43
C CYS A 10 -32.71 13.90 5.23
N THR A 11 -33.15 13.23 4.18
CA THR A 11 -32.49 12.01 3.69
C THR A 11 -31.99 12.25 2.27
N SER A 12 -31.01 13.16 2.15
CA SER A 12 -30.03 13.01 1.09
C SER A 12 -29.25 11.74 1.43
N LYS A 13 -29.64 10.60 0.83
CA LYS A 13 -28.81 9.40 0.87
C LYS A 13 -27.48 9.78 0.23
N THR A 14 -26.51 10.15 1.07
CA THR A 14 -25.12 10.23 0.65
C THR A 14 -24.74 8.79 0.33
N ILE A 15 -24.79 8.42 -0.94
CA ILE A 15 -24.12 7.23 -1.43
C ILE A 15 -22.64 7.55 -1.27
N VAL A 16 -22.08 7.23 -0.10
CA VAL A 16 -20.65 7.28 0.12
C VAL A 16 -20.09 6.16 -0.74
N SER A 17 -19.59 6.53 -1.92
CA SER A 17 -18.77 5.63 -2.72
C SER A 17 -17.52 5.35 -1.88
N THR A 18 -17.50 4.20 -1.22
CA THR A 18 -16.34 3.72 -0.47
C THR A 18 -15.38 3.12 -1.48
N GLU A 19 -14.77 3.98 -2.31
CA GLU A 19 -13.74 3.53 -3.22
C GLU A 19 -12.49 3.20 -2.41
N TYR A 20 -12.00 1.97 -2.56
CA TYR A 20 -10.79 1.56 -1.88
C TYR A 20 -9.61 2.31 -2.48
N LEU A 21 -8.93 3.10 -1.65
CA LEU A 21 -7.75 3.81 -2.08
C LEU A 21 -6.54 2.89 -2.02
N TYR A 22 -5.82 2.76 -3.13
CA TYR A 22 -4.60 1.98 -3.23
C TYR A 22 -3.36 2.89 -3.24
N PRO A 23 -2.22 2.44 -2.69
CA PRO A 23 -0.95 3.13 -2.86
C PRO A 23 -0.52 3.12 -4.33
N PRO A 24 0.44 3.99 -4.71
CA PRO A 24 1.06 3.93 -6.03
C PRO A 24 1.49 2.51 -6.40
N ALA A 25 1.12 2.06 -7.62
CA ALA A 25 1.31 0.68 -8.07
C ALA A 25 2.78 0.22 -8.01
N ALA A 26 3.73 1.15 -8.16
CA ALA A 26 5.17 0.86 -8.05
C ALA A 26 5.59 0.30 -6.68
N TYR A 27 4.86 0.58 -5.61
CA TYR A 27 5.13 0.04 -4.28
C TYR A 27 4.50 -1.34 -4.04
N LEU A 28 3.57 -1.75 -4.91
CA LEU A 28 2.85 -3.02 -4.82
C LEU A 28 3.45 -4.11 -5.70
N VAL A 29 4.59 -3.82 -6.35
CA VAL A 29 5.33 -4.82 -7.11
C VAL A 29 5.80 -5.91 -6.15
N PRO A 30 5.61 -7.21 -6.47
CA PRO A 30 6.08 -8.29 -5.61
C PRO A 30 7.58 -8.18 -5.32
N CYS A 31 7.97 -8.37 -4.07
CA CYS A 31 9.38 -8.39 -3.69
C CYS A 31 10.09 -9.57 -4.36
N GLU A 32 11.25 -9.30 -4.94
CA GLU A 32 12.08 -10.34 -5.55
C GLU A 32 12.62 -11.29 -4.46
N ARG A 33 12.66 -12.58 -4.80
CA ARG A 33 13.09 -13.64 -3.91
C ARG A 33 13.89 -14.65 -4.69
N THR A 34 15.15 -14.34 -4.92
CA THR A 34 16.02 -15.29 -5.65
C THR A 34 16.21 -16.55 -4.83
N ALA A 35 16.10 -17.71 -5.47
CA ALA A 35 16.43 -18.99 -4.84
C ALA A 35 17.95 -19.21 -4.84
N PHE A 36 18.47 -19.78 -3.75
CA PHE A 36 19.87 -20.18 -3.69
C PHE A 36 20.13 -21.40 -4.59
N SER A 37 21.13 -21.29 -5.47
CA SER A 37 21.56 -22.37 -6.37
C SER A 37 23.07 -22.64 -6.32
N GLY A 38 23.76 -22.04 -5.34
CA GLY A 38 25.20 -22.18 -5.15
C GLY A 38 25.61 -23.57 -4.68
N LYS A 39 26.86 -23.91 -4.95
CA LYS A 39 27.53 -25.17 -4.56
C LYS A 39 28.72 -24.94 -3.64
N THR A 40 29.22 -23.71 -3.55
CA THR A 40 30.38 -23.36 -2.74
C THR A 40 30.04 -22.33 -1.65
N TYR A 41 30.94 -22.17 -0.69
CA TYR A 41 30.86 -21.08 0.27
C TYR A 41 30.97 -19.71 -0.40
N GLY A 42 31.72 -19.59 -1.50
CA GLY A 42 31.80 -18.34 -2.29
C GLY A 42 30.44 -17.96 -2.86
N ASP A 43 29.73 -18.92 -3.45
CA ASP A 43 28.39 -18.71 -4.01
C ASP A 43 27.39 -18.27 -2.92
N THR A 44 27.62 -18.69 -1.68
CA THR A 44 26.79 -18.29 -0.53
C THR A 44 26.98 -16.80 -0.22
N VAL A 45 28.21 -16.28 -0.29
CA VAL A 45 28.51 -14.86 -0.06
C VAL A 45 27.91 -14.01 -1.16
N GLU A 46 28.06 -14.42 -2.43
CA GLU A 46 27.46 -13.73 -3.58
C GLU A 46 25.94 -13.70 -3.48
N TYR A 47 25.33 -14.84 -3.15
CA TYR A 47 23.90 -14.95 -2.92
C TYR A 47 23.45 -14.06 -1.76
N LEU A 48 24.21 -13.99 -0.67
CA LEU A 48 23.90 -13.14 0.48
C LEU A 48 23.84 -11.66 0.07
N ILE A 49 24.80 -11.18 -0.73
CA ILE A 49 24.81 -9.82 -1.26
C ILE A 49 23.55 -9.55 -2.10
N LYS A 50 23.18 -10.50 -2.96
CA LYS A 50 21.97 -10.39 -3.78
C LYS A 50 20.70 -10.27 -2.93
N VAL A 51 20.49 -11.19 -1.99
CA VAL A 51 19.26 -11.18 -1.16
C VAL A 51 19.22 -10.02 -0.17
N MET A 52 20.37 -9.46 0.23
CA MET A 52 20.40 -8.20 0.97
C MET A 52 19.84 -7.05 0.12
N GLY A 53 20.29 -6.92 -1.12
CA GLY A 53 19.76 -5.91 -2.04
C GLY A 53 18.27 -6.07 -2.33
N GLU A 54 17.80 -7.30 -2.57
CA GLU A 54 16.37 -7.60 -2.76
C GLU A 54 15.54 -7.19 -1.53
N ARG A 55 16.06 -7.45 -0.32
CA ARG A 55 15.41 -7.09 0.95
C ARG A 55 15.38 -5.59 1.18
N ASP A 56 16.44 -4.86 0.87
CA ASP A 56 16.50 -3.41 1.04
C ASP A 56 15.49 -2.71 0.11
N LEU A 57 15.40 -3.16 -1.15
CA LEU A 57 14.40 -2.67 -2.09
C LEU A 57 12.97 -2.98 -1.61
N CYS A 58 12.71 -4.21 -1.17
CA CYS A 58 11.41 -4.61 -0.62
C CYS A 58 11.04 -3.76 0.62
N ALA A 59 11.97 -3.56 1.55
CA ALA A 59 11.76 -2.72 2.72
C ALA A 59 11.40 -1.29 2.34
N SER A 60 12.11 -0.72 1.34
CA SER A 60 11.82 0.63 0.85
C SER A 60 10.41 0.77 0.28
N GLN A 61 9.88 -0.25 -0.43
CA GLN A 61 8.51 -0.25 -0.94
C GLN A 61 7.49 -0.20 0.21
N ILE A 62 7.71 -1.00 1.27
CA ILE A 62 6.85 -1.00 2.45
C ILE A 62 6.88 0.35 3.17
N ASP A 63 8.05 0.97 3.30
CA ASP A 63 8.17 2.29 3.92
C ASP A 63 7.42 3.36 3.13
N ARG A 64 7.46 3.30 1.80
CA ARG A 64 6.66 4.19 0.94
C ARG A 64 5.15 3.96 1.07
N ILE A 65 4.71 2.72 1.25
CA ILE A 65 3.30 2.43 1.55
C ILE A 65 2.90 3.06 2.89
N ARG A 66 3.72 2.91 3.93
CA ARG A 66 3.47 3.50 5.26
C ARG A 66 3.40 5.02 5.20
N GLU A 67 4.34 5.65 4.48
CA GLU A 67 4.37 7.10 4.25
C GLU A 67 3.10 7.56 3.52
N TRP A 68 2.73 6.88 2.44
CA TRP A 68 1.51 7.17 1.70
C TRP A 68 0.24 7.01 2.56
N GLN A 69 0.17 5.97 3.41
CA GLN A 69 -0.94 5.80 4.36
C GLN A 69 -1.01 6.95 5.36
N ALA A 70 0.13 7.43 5.86
CA ALA A 70 0.19 8.56 6.78
C ALA A 70 -0.29 9.86 6.12
N GLN A 71 0.12 10.13 4.88
CA GLN A 71 -0.31 11.30 4.10
C GLN A 71 -1.81 11.23 3.79
N THR A 72 -2.30 10.06 3.35
CA THR A 72 -3.72 9.87 3.03
C THR A 72 -4.62 10.09 4.25
N LYS A 73 -4.22 9.59 5.43
CA LYS A 73 -4.98 9.77 6.68
C LYS A 73 -5.09 11.23 7.11
N GLN A 74 -4.10 12.06 6.76
CA GLN A 74 -4.10 13.49 7.07
C GLN A 74 -4.98 14.31 6.10
N GLY A 75 -5.57 13.65 5.09
CA GLY A 75 -6.19 14.30 3.95
C GLY A 75 -5.12 14.73 2.95
N PHE A 76 -5.35 14.45 1.65
CA PHE A 76 -4.54 15.06 0.61
C PHE A 76 -4.64 16.58 0.75
N LYS A 77 -3.54 17.25 1.07
CA LYS A 77 -3.47 18.72 1.01
C LYS A 77 -3.63 19.21 -0.42
#